data_AF-A0A1P8FA87-F1
#
_entry.id   AF-A0A1P8FA87-F1
#
_cell.length_a   1.000
_cell.length_b   1.000
_cell.length_c   1.000
_cell.angle_alpha   90.00
_cell.angle_beta   90.00
_cell.angle_gamma   90.00
#
_symmetry.space_group_name_H-M   'P 1'
#
loop_
_entity.id
_entity.type
_entity.pdbx_description
1 polymer ?
#
loop_
_entity_poly.entity_id
_entity_poly.type
_entity_poly.pdbx_seq_one_letter_code
_entity_poly.pdbx_strand_id
1 'polypeptide(L)'
;MKNRVTDTAIYVTAGLMAVAWVFAATLLALVHTNLAVRILIGMVPVAVLVYQVSLAYRYTLSQDEVQRRIILEGLSIAFMISLPVIFFVGFLMEAGVSLPFRFIDAGYFLEVMLVIGYTIAWRHYQ
;
A
#
# COMPACT_ATOMS: atom_id res chain seq x y z
N MET A 1 -29.11 2.49 4.47
CA MET A 1 -28.42 1.55 3.56
C MET A 1 -26.98 1.42 4.03
N LYS A 2 -26.57 0.26 4.57
CA LYS A 2 -25.16 0.03 4.93
C LYS A 2 -24.37 0.00 3.62
N ASN A 3 -23.50 1.00 3.38
CA ASN A 3 -22.56 0.98 2.28
C ASN A 3 -21.70 -0.28 2.41
N ARG A 4 -22.08 -1.36 1.70
CA ARG A 4 -21.23 -2.55 1.55
C ARG A 4 -20.02 -2.10 0.74
N VAL A 5 -18.85 -2.10 1.36
CA VAL A 5 -17.59 -1.95 0.65
C VAL A 5 -17.50 -3.15 -0.29
N THR A 6 -17.30 -2.91 -1.58
CA THR A 6 -17.16 -3.98 -2.58
C THR A 6 -15.68 -4.23 -2.85
N ASP A 7 -15.37 -5.42 -3.33
CA ASP A 7 -14.05 -5.87 -3.76
C ASP A 7 -13.48 -4.86 -4.77
N THR A 8 -14.33 -4.32 -5.64
CA THR A 8 -14.01 -3.27 -6.61
C THR A 8 -13.44 -2.01 -5.97
N ALA A 9 -13.92 -1.62 -4.78
CA ALA A 9 -13.41 -0.43 -4.10
C ALA A 9 -11.94 -0.58 -3.71
N ILE A 10 -11.50 -1.78 -3.32
CA ILE A 10 -10.10 -2.08 -2.99
C ILE A 10 -9.22 -1.94 -4.22
N TYR A 11 -9.64 -2.49 -5.37
CA TYR A 11 -8.89 -2.39 -6.62
C TYR A 11 -8.86 -0.95 -7.17
N VAL A 12 -9.96 -0.20 -7.03
CA VAL A 12 -10.01 1.22 -7.40
C VAL A 12 -9.06 2.03 -6.52
N THR A 13 -9.01 1.79 -5.21
CA THR A 13 -8.06 2.51 -4.35
C THR A 13 -6.61 2.10 -4.59
N ALA A 14 -6.33 0.85 -4.94
CA ALA A 14 -4.99 0.45 -5.39
C ALA A 14 -4.57 1.20 -6.68
N GLY A 15 -5.50 1.39 -7.62
CA GLY A 15 -5.28 2.22 -8.80
C GLY A 15 -5.02 3.69 -8.46
N LEU A 16 -5.82 4.27 -7.55
CA LEU A 16 -5.61 5.63 -7.05
C LEU A 16 -4.27 5.77 -6.32
N MET A 17 -3.85 4.74 -5.58
CA MET A 17 -2.55 4.70 -4.90
C MET A 17 -1.41 4.73 -5.92
N ALA A 18 -1.47 3.93 -6.98
CA ALA A 18 -0.47 3.97 -8.05
C ALA A 18 -0.39 5.35 -8.73
N VAL A 19 -1.53 5.99 -8.99
CA VAL A 19 -1.57 7.35 -9.57
C VAL A 19 -0.99 8.37 -8.60
N ALA A 20 -1.42 8.36 -7.33
CA ALA A 20 -0.93 9.25 -6.29
C ALA A 20 0.58 9.11 -6.08
N TRP A 21 1.09 7.88 -6.17
CA TRP A 21 2.50 7.55 -6.07
C TRP A 21 3.33 8.18 -7.19
N VAL A 22 2.98 7.87 -8.44
CA VAL A 22 3.68 8.41 -9.62
C VAL A 22 3.64 9.92 -9.61
N PHE A 23 2.47 10.50 -9.32
CA PHE A 23 2.30 11.95 -9.26
C PHE A 23 3.18 12.60 -8.19
N ALA A 24 3.19 12.07 -6.96
CA ALA A 24 4.02 12.58 -5.87
C ALA A 24 5.52 12.43 -6.17
N ALA A 25 5.95 11.29 -6.73
CA ALA A 25 7.33 11.04 -7.10
C ALA A 25 7.82 12.00 -8.20
N THR A 26 7.00 12.22 -9.23
CA THR A 26 7.28 13.17 -10.31
C THR A 26 7.36 14.60 -9.79
N LEU A 27 6.39 15.03 -8.97
CA LEU A 27 6.41 16.36 -8.34
C LEU A 27 7.66 16.56 -7.49
N LEU A 28 8.02 15.59 -6.64
CA LEU A 28 9.22 15.68 -5.80
C LEU A 28 10.53 15.69 -6.59
N ALA A 29 10.54 15.19 -7.82
CA ALA A 29 11.71 15.23 -8.70
C ALA A 29 11.83 16.56 -9.47
N LEU A 30 10.71 17.17 -9.85
CA LEU A 30 10.69 18.39 -10.67
C LEU A 30 10.66 19.67 -9.82
N VAL A 31 9.93 19.64 -8.72
CA VAL A 31 9.64 20.83 -7.92
C VAL A 31 10.66 20.99 -6.80
N HIS A 32 11.53 22.00 -6.97
CA HIS A 32 12.52 22.40 -5.98
C HIS A 32 11.91 23.47 -5.07
N THR A 33 11.10 23.05 -4.11
CA THR A 33 10.45 23.94 -3.13
C THR A 33 11.01 23.74 -1.72
N ASN A 34 10.50 24.55 -0.79
CA ASN A 34 10.79 24.40 0.64
C ASN A 34 10.39 23.00 1.16
N LEU A 35 10.98 22.64 2.29
CA LEU A 35 10.80 21.33 2.93
C LEU A 35 9.33 21.04 3.26
N ALA A 36 8.58 22.03 3.73
CA ALA A 36 7.18 21.87 4.12
C ALA A 36 6.29 21.40 2.96
N VAL A 37 6.42 22.03 1.79
CA VAL A 37 5.67 21.63 0.58
C VAL A 37 6.06 20.22 0.13
N ARG A 38 7.35 19.86 0.21
CA ARG A 38 7.82 18.52 -0.13
C ARG A 38 7.25 17.44 0.81
N ILE A 39 7.15 17.74 2.10
CA ILE A 39 6.50 16.86 3.07
C ILE A 39 5.02 16.68 2.70
N LEU A 40 4.30 17.76 2.40
CA LEU A 40 2.89 17.69 2.01
C LEU A 40 2.68 16.83 0.76
N ILE A 41 3.54 16.96 -0.26
CA ILE A 41 3.49 16.11 -1.45
C ILE A 41 3.76 14.64 -1.09
N GLY A 42 4.77 14.37 -0.25
CA GLY A 42 5.10 13.01 0.20
C GLY A 42 3.99 12.35 1.05
N MET A 43 3.15 13.14 1.72
CA MET A 43 2.04 12.64 2.53
C MET A 43 0.83 12.20 1.70
N VAL A 44 0.71 12.61 0.42
CA VAL A 44 -0.42 12.25 -0.45
C VAL A 44 -0.56 10.73 -0.61
N PRO A 45 0.46 9.96 -1.06
CA PRO A 45 0.34 8.51 -1.16
C PRO A 45 0.10 7.83 0.20
N VAL A 46 0.65 8.39 1.29
CA VAL A 46 0.40 7.87 2.65
C VAL A 46 -1.08 7.99 3.03
N ALA A 47 -1.72 9.13 2.73
CA ALA A 47 -3.14 9.33 2.99
C ALA A 47 -4.02 8.35 2.19
N VAL A 48 -3.67 8.09 0.93
CA VAL A 48 -4.38 7.10 0.09
C VAL A 48 -4.21 5.68 0.65
N LEU A 49 -3.00 5.30 1.06
CA LEU A 49 -2.74 4.01 1.70
C LEU A 49 -3.55 3.83 2.98
N VAL A 50 -3.58 4.83 3.87
CA VAL A 50 -4.38 4.79 5.11
C VAL A 50 -5.87 4.62 4.81
N TYR A 51 -6.37 5.31 3.79
CA TYR A 51 -7.75 5.17 3.35
C TYR A 51 -8.04 3.75 2.82
N GLN A 52 -7.14 3.20 2.00
CA GLN A 52 -7.26 1.84 1.47
C GLN A 52 -7.24 0.78 2.58
N VAL A 53 -6.33 0.89 3.55
CA VAL A 53 -6.28 0.00 4.72
C VAL A 53 -7.59 0.09 5.51
N SER A 54 -8.16 1.30 5.66
CA SER A 54 -9.44 1.50 6.33
C SER A 54 -10.60 0.83 5.58
N LEU A 55 -10.62 0.89 4.25
CA LEU A 55 -11.60 0.18 3.42
C LEU A 55 -11.43 -1.33 3.52
N ALA A 56 -10.20 -1.82 3.40
CA ALA A 56 -9.82 -3.22 3.59
C ALA A 56 -10.30 -3.77 4.94
N TYR A 57 -10.08 -3.02 6.03
CA TYR A 57 -10.56 -3.37 7.36
C TYR A 57 -12.10 -3.46 7.41
N ARG A 58 -12.80 -2.46 6.87
CA ARG A 58 -14.27 -2.44 6.84
C ARG A 58 -14.85 -3.56 5.99
N TYR A 59 -14.22 -3.86 4.85
CA TYR A 59 -14.58 -4.98 3.98
C TYR A 59 -14.41 -6.31 4.71
N THR A 60 -13.28 -6.50 5.40
CA THR A 60 -12.99 -7.70 6.19
C THR A 60 -14.02 -7.93 7.30
N LEU A 61 -14.46 -6.87 7.98
CA LEU A 61 -15.49 -6.94 9.02
C LEU A 61 -16.88 -7.30 8.49
N SER A 62 -17.16 -7.06 7.21
CA SER A 62 -18.46 -7.41 6.60
C SER A 62 -18.52 -8.81 6.02
N GLN A 63 -17.40 -9.54 5.99
CA GLN A 63 -17.35 -10.92 5.51
C GLN A 63 -17.68 -11.94 6.60
N ASP A 64 -18.08 -13.13 6.17
CA ASP A 64 -18.28 -14.27 7.06
C ASP A 64 -16.96 -14.74 7.70
N GLU A 65 -17.02 -15.51 8.79
CA GLU A 65 -15.85 -15.87 9.59
C GLU A 65 -14.75 -16.57 8.78
N VAL A 66 -15.12 -17.45 7.85
CA VAL A 66 -14.18 -18.16 6.97
C VAL A 66 -13.44 -17.18 6.07
N GLN A 67 -14.18 -16.34 5.34
CA GLN A 67 -13.60 -15.32 4.45
C GLN A 67 -12.75 -14.30 5.22
N ARG A 68 -13.18 -13.91 6.42
CA ARG A 68 -12.44 -13.01 7.29
C ARG A 68 -11.08 -13.60 7.70
N ARG A 69 -11.02 -14.87 8.09
CA ARG A 69 -9.74 -15.54 8.42
C ARG A 69 -8.81 -15.56 7.21
N ILE A 70 -9.33 -15.87 6.04
CA ILE A 70 -8.56 -15.94 4.80
C ILE A 70 -7.97 -14.56 4.43
N ILE A 71 -8.77 -13.49 4.50
CA ILE A 71 -8.28 -12.13 4.23
C ILE A 71 -7.18 -11.73 5.22
N LEU A 72 -7.36 -12.06 6.51
CA LEU A 72 -6.36 -11.79 7.53
C LEU A 72 -5.06 -12.60 7.33
N GLU A 73 -5.17 -13.84 6.88
CA GLU A 73 -4.02 -14.68 6.53
C GLU A 73 -3.26 -14.09 5.33
N GLY A 74 -3.96 -13.72 4.25
CA GLY A 74 -3.37 -13.05 3.09
C GLY A 74 -2.68 -11.73 3.46
N LEU A 75 -3.31 -10.92 4.32
CA LEU A 75 -2.70 -9.69 4.86
C LEU A 75 -1.46 -9.97 5.70
N SER A 76 -1.48 -11.03 6.52
CA SER A 76 -0.34 -11.41 7.35
C SER A 76 0.85 -11.86 6.50
N ILE A 77 0.63 -12.63 5.43
CA ILE A 77 1.65 -13.04 4.47
C ILE A 77 2.24 -11.82 3.76
N ALA A 78 1.38 -10.93 3.25
CA ALA A 78 1.79 -9.69 2.61
C ALA A 78 2.68 -8.85 3.53
N PHE A 79 2.28 -8.71 4.80
CA PHE A 79 3.05 -7.98 5.81
C PHE A 79 4.39 -8.67 6.14
N MET A 80 4.39 -9.99 6.34
CA MET A 80 5.59 -10.77 6.61
C MET A 80 6.64 -10.70 5.51
N ILE A 81 6.22 -10.56 4.24
CA ILE A 81 7.14 -10.43 3.09
C ILE A 81 7.60 -8.98 2.94
N SER A 82 6.69 -8.02 3.12
CA SER A 82 6.98 -6.60 2.85
C SER A 82 7.85 -5.96 3.94
N LEU A 83 7.63 -6.31 5.20
CA LEU A 83 8.34 -5.70 6.33
C LEU A 83 9.86 -5.93 6.24
N PRO A 84 10.38 -7.17 6.04
CA PRO A 84 11.81 -7.39 5.90
C PRO A 84 12.42 -6.62 4.72
N VAL A 85 11.70 -6.54 3.59
CA VAL A 85 12.17 -5.80 2.40
C VAL A 85 12.30 -4.30 2.70
N ILE A 86 11.29 -3.70 3.33
CA ILE A 86 11.33 -2.28 3.72
C ILE A 86 12.49 -2.02 4.67
N PHE A 87 12.66 -2.85 5.71
CA PHE A 87 13.75 -2.71 6.66
C PHE A 87 15.11 -2.88 5.98
N PHE A 88 15.27 -3.89 5.13
CA PHE A 88 16.50 -4.14 4.40
C PHE A 88 16.87 -2.96 3.49
N VAL A 89 15.91 -2.41 2.73
CA VAL A 89 16.12 -1.23 1.89
C VAL A 89 16.50 -0.01 2.75
N GLY A 90 15.79 0.21 3.87
CA GLY A 90 16.11 1.29 4.80
C GLY A 90 17.53 1.20 5.36
N PHE A 91 17.95 0.00 5.79
CA PHE A 91 19.31 -0.24 6.28
C PHE A 91 20.38 -0.04 5.21
N LEU A 92 20.15 -0.51 3.97
CA LEU A 92 21.10 -0.29 2.88
C LEU A 92 21.27 1.20 2.58
N MET A 93 20.19 1.98 2.59
CA MET A 93 20.25 3.42 2.39
C MET A 93 20.98 4.14 3.52
N GLU A 94 20.71 3.77 4.78
CA GLU A 94 21.42 4.31 5.95
C GLU A 94 22.92 3.96 5.91
N ALA A 95 23.27 2.77 5.40
CA ALA A 95 24.65 2.34 5.18
C ALA A 95 25.33 3.05 3.98
N GLY A 96 24.65 3.97 3.30
CA GLY A 96 25.20 4.74 2.17
C GLY A 96 25.21 3.98 0.84
N VAL A 97 24.51 2.85 0.73
CA VAL A 97 24.39 2.10 -0.53
C VAL A 97 23.47 2.86 -1.49
N SER A 98 24.02 3.25 -2.64
CA SER A 98 23.24 3.85 -3.73
C SER A 98 22.41 2.77 -4.43
N LEU A 99 21.14 2.66 -4.04
CA LEU A 99 20.19 1.77 -4.69
C LEU A 99 19.63 2.41 -5.97
N PRO A 100 19.34 1.63 -7.03
CA PRO A 100 18.68 2.14 -8.23
C PRO A 100 17.20 2.50 -8.01
N PHE A 101 16.70 2.31 -6.79
CA PHE A 101 15.34 2.61 -6.33
C PHE A 101 15.39 3.39 -5.02
N ARG A 102 14.41 4.27 -4.80
CA ARG A 102 14.29 5.15 -3.63
C ARG A 102 13.62 4.40 -2.48
N PHE A 103 13.82 4.86 -1.23
CA PHE A 103 13.12 4.32 -0.04
C PHE A 103 11.60 4.29 -0.23
N ILE A 104 11.10 5.35 -0.87
CA ILE A 104 9.70 5.46 -1.28
C ILE A 104 9.32 4.18 -2.03
N ASP A 105 10.05 3.72 -3.04
CA ASP A 105 9.70 2.53 -3.85
C ASP A 105 9.51 1.23 -3.04
N ALA A 106 10.09 1.12 -1.84
CA ALA A 106 9.81 0.01 -0.92
C ALA A 106 8.39 0.06 -0.31
N GLY A 107 7.81 1.25 -0.14
CA GLY A 107 6.41 1.42 0.21
C GLY A 107 5.44 0.98 -0.89
N TYR A 108 5.81 1.14 -2.16
CA TYR A 108 5.04 0.58 -3.28
C TYR A 108 5.06 -0.95 -3.28
N PHE A 109 6.18 -1.56 -2.85
CA PHE A 109 6.27 -3.00 -2.68
C PHE A 109 5.25 -3.56 -1.68
N LEU A 110 5.05 -2.86 -0.55
CA LEU A 110 4.01 -3.22 0.44
C LEU A 110 2.61 -3.18 -0.19
N GLU A 111 2.31 -2.16 -0.97
CA GLU A 111 1.04 -2.02 -1.66
C GLU A 111 0.80 -3.17 -2.66
N VAL A 112 1.81 -3.49 -3.47
CA VAL A 112 1.75 -4.64 -4.41
C VAL A 112 1.49 -5.95 -3.66
N MET A 113 2.21 -6.19 -2.56
CA MET A 113 2.02 -7.41 -1.76
C MET A 113 0.63 -7.44 -1.11
N LEU A 114 0.10 -6.31 -0.67
CA LEU A 114 -1.24 -6.20 -0.12
C LEU A 114 -2.30 -6.58 -1.17
N VAL A 115 -2.18 -6.06 -2.40
CA VAL A 115 -3.08 -6.40 -3.51
C VAL A 115 -2.96 -7.89 -3.91
N ILE A 116 -1.75 -8.45 -3.94
CA ILE A 116 -1.53 -9.87 -4.21
C ILE A 116 -2.19 -10.72 -3.12
N GLY A 117 -2.00 -10.39 -1.85
CA GLY A 117 -2.63 -11.09 -0.71
C GLY A 117 -4.15 -11.10 -0.83
N TYR A 118 -4.75 -9.95 -1.16
CA TYR A 118 -6.20 -9.85 -1.43
C TYR A 118 -6.64 -10.69 -2.63
N THR A 119 -5.86 -10.69 -3.71
CA THR A 119 -6.20 -11.42 -4.94
C THR A 119 -6.13 -12.93 -4.73
N ILE A 120 -5.13 -13.43 -3.98
CA ILE A 120 -5.01 -14.85 -3.61
C ILE A 120 -6.19 -15.26 -2.74
N ALA A 121 -6.51 -14.46 -1.71
CA ALA A 121 -7.66 -14.68 -0.84
C ALA A 121 -8.98 -14.76 -1.63
N TRP A 122 -9.13 -13.93 -2.66
CA TRP A 122 -10.32 -13.91 -3.52
C TRP A 122 -10.41 -15.10 -4.49
N ARG A 123 -9.30 -15.47 -5.15
CA ARG A 123 -9.29 -16.54 -6.17
C ARG A 123 -9.44 -17.94 -5.61
N HIS A 124 -8.94 -18.22 -4.41
CA HIS A 124 -8.87 -19.59 -3.90
C HIS A 124 -10.25 -20.16 -3.50
N TYR A 125 -11.31 -19.33 -3.45
CA TYR A 125 -12.60 -19.70 -2.85
C TYR A 125 -13.83 -19.20 -3.62
N GLN A 126 -13.66 -18.86 -4.91
CA GLN A 126 -14.75 -18.99 -5.89
C GLN A 126 -14.93 -20.45 -6.28
#